data_AF-A0A9D4MVU8-F1
#
_entry.id   AF-A0A9D4MVU8-F1
#
_cell.length_a   1.000
_cell.length_b   1.000
_cell.length_c   1.000
_cell.angle_alpha   90.00
_cell.angle_beta   90.00
_cell.angle_gamma   90.00
#
_symmetry.space_group_name_H-M   'P 1'
#
loop_
_entity.id
_entity.type
_entity.pdbx_description
1 polymer ?
#
loop_
_entity_poly.entity_id
_entity_poly.type
_entity_poly.pdbx_seq_one_letter_code
_entity_poly.pdbx_strand_id
1 'polypeptide(L)'
;MVSELASAAGLPCSIDPILVQVLRIQKNETADSEYDIACLLMVFVAVSIPKLARAENSFFKASVEGHLNNCHCLAKAVNQMAGALFYLHGPGDTEQRLQEFLALASSSLLRLGQESEKEAVRNRESVYLLLDKIVQESPFLTMDLLESCFPYALLRNAYNSVYKQTVK
;
A
#
# COMPACT_ATOMS: atom_id res chain seq x y z
N MET A 1 -23.15 12.83 -2.53
CA MET A 1 -23.48 14.27 -2.62
C MET A 1 -22.40 15.19 -2.05
N VAL A 2 -22.07 15.18 -0.74
CA VAL A 2 -20.97 16.05 -0.22
C VAL A 2 -19.60 15.67 -0.80
N SER A 3 -19.27 14.38 -0.85
CA SER A 3 -17.98 13.92 -1.41
C SER A 3 -17.86 14.16 -2.91
N GLU A 4 -18.96 14.05 -3.67
CA GLU A 4 -18.98 14.34 -5.12
C GLU A 4 -18.75 15.82 -5.40
N LEU A 5 -19.41 16.70 -4.61
CA LEU A 5 -19.23 18.14 -4.73
C LEU A 5 -17.81 18.56 -4.31
N ALA A 6 -17.27 17.97 -3.25
CA ALA A 6 -15.89 18.19 -2.83
C ALA A 6 -14.90 17.75 -3.90
N SER A 7 -15.07 16.54 -4.46
CA SER A 7 -14.23 16.02 -5.55
C SER A 7 -14.30 16.91 -6.81
N ALA A 8 -15.49 17.36 -7.20
CA ALA A 8 -15.67 18.28 -8.34
C ALA A 8 -15.01 19.65 -8.11
N ALA A 9 -14.90 20.09 -6.86
CA ALA A 9 -14.17 21.29 -6.45
C ALA A 9 -12.64 21.07 -6.33
N GLY A 10 -12.14 19.88 -6.63
CA GLY A 10 -10.72 19.52 -6.50
C GLY A 10 -10.27 19.27 -5.05
N LEU A 11 -11.21 19.11 -4.11
CA LEU A 11 -10.89 18.81 -2.72
C LEU A 11 -10.62 17.31 -2.55
N PRO A 12 -9.57 16.93 -1.78
CA PRO A 12 -9.27 15.54 -1.52
C PRO A 12 -10.38 14.88 -0.71
N CYS A 13 -10.78 13.68 -1.11
CA CYS A 13 -11.78 12.86 -0.43
C CYS A 13 -11.13 11.57 0.08
N SER A 14 -11.48 11.15 1.29
CA SER A 14 -10.97 9.89 1.88
C SER A 14 -11.36 8.66 1.07
N ILE A 15 -12.50 8.73 0.38
CA ILE A 15 -12.99 7.72 -0.57
C ILE A 15 -13.34 8.46 -1.85
N ASP A 16 -12.73 8.05 -2.97
CA ASP A 16 -12.99 8.65 -4.28
C ASP A 16 -14.39 8.27 -4.79
N PRO A 17 -15.34 9.23 -4.90
CA PRO A 17 -16.70 8.95 -5.35
C PRO A 17 -16.76 8.54 -6.83
N ILE A 18 -15.84 9.02 -7.67
CA ILE A 18 -15.77 8.68 -9.09
C ILE A 18 -15.32 7.22 -9.22
N LEU A 19 -14.31 6.81 -8.47
CA LEU A 19 -13.85 5.41 -8.45
C LEU A 19 -14.96 4.47 -8.00
N VAL A 20 -15.69 4.82 -6.92
CA VAL A 20 -16.84 4.04 -6.44
C VAL A 20 -17.91 3.90 -7.53
N GLN A 21 -18.21 4.98 -8.24
CA GLN A 21 -19.21 4.97 -9.32
C GLN A 21 -18.78 4.04 -10.47
N VAL A 22 -17.52 4.10 -10.89
CA VAL A 22 -16.98 3.25 -11.95
C VAL A 22 -17.00 1.78 -11.54
N LEU A 23 -16.56 1.45 -10.33
CA LEU A 23 -16.57 0.08 -9.80
C LEU A 23 -17.99 -0.47 -9.65
N ARG A 24 -18.96 0.39 -9.29
CA ARG A 24 -20.37 -0.01 -9.20
C ARG A 24 -20.95 -0.46 -10.56
N ILE A 25 -20.52 0.13 -11.67
CA ILE A 25 -20.96 -0.26 -13.02
C ILE A 25 -20.44 -1.66 -13.38
N GLN A 26 -19.26 -2.03 -12.86
CA GLN A 26 -18.65 -3.33 -13.10
C GLN A 26 -19.21 -4.46 -12.21
N LYS A 27 -20.16 -4.14 -11.31
CA LYS A 27 -20.75 -5.12 -10.40
C LYS A 27 -21.46 -6.22 -11.19
N ASN A 28 -21.02 -7.46 -10.97
CA ASN A 28 -21.68 -8.63 -11.54
C ASN A 28 -22.84 -9.05 -10.62
N GLU A 29 -24.08 -9.02 -11.10
CA GLU A 29 -25.28 -9.28 -10.28
C GLU A 29 -25.36 -10.71 -9.74
N THR A 30 -24.52 -11.62 -10.22
CA THR A 30 -24.49 -13.04 -9.84
C THR A 30 -23.41 -13.40 -8.81
N ALA A 31 -22.60 -12.43 -8.37
CA ALA A 31 -21.48 -12.69 -7.46
C ALA A 31 -21.87 -12.40 -5.99
N ASP A 32 -22.28 -13.44 -5.26
CA ASP A 32 -22.51 -13.39 -3.82
C ASP A 32 -21.22 -13.18 -2.98
N SER A 33 -20.04 -13.14 -3.62
CA SER A 33 -18.73 -13.10 -2.93
C SER A 33 -17.82 -11.91 -3.27
N GLU A 34 -18.35 -10.79 -3.80
CA GLU A 34 -17.52 -9.61 -4.16
C GLU A 34 -16.71 -9.06 -2.97
N TYR A 35 -17.28 -9.09 -1.76
CA TYR A 35 -16.56 -8.70 -0.55
C TYR A 35 -15.38 -9.64 -0.23
N ASP A 36 -15.57 -10.95 -0.37
CA ASP A 36 -14.50 -11.94 -0.14
C ASP A 36 -13.39 -11.78 -1.17
N ILE A 37 -13.75 -11.50 -2.43
CA ILE A 37 -12.78 -11.23 -3.50
C ILE A 37 -11.99 -9.96 -3.17
N ALA A 38 -12.63 -8.90 -2.68
CA ALA A 38 -11.94 -7.69 -2.23
C ALA A 38 -10.98 -7.97 -1.06
N CYS A 39 -11.38 -8.79 -0.09
CA CYS A 39 -10.51 -9.22 1.02
C CYS A 39 -9.31 -10.01 0.51
N LEU A 40 -9.54 -11.01 -0.35
CA LEU A 40 -8.48 -11.84 -0.93
C LEU A 40 -7.54 -11.03 -1.82
N LEU A 41 -8.04 -10.00 -2.51
CA LEU A 41 -7.21 -9.07 -3.27
C LEU A 41 -6.22 -8.34 -2.36
N MET A 42 -6.67 -7.83 -1.20
CA MET A 42 -5.78 -7.18 -0.23
C MET A 42 -4.73 -8.16 0.29
N VAL A 43 -5.13 -9.38 0.67
CA VAL A 43 -4.19 -10.44 1.10
C VAL A 43 -3.16 -10.73 0.00
N PHE A 44 -3.61 -10.89 -1.24
CA PHE A 44 -2.76 -11.20 -2.39
C PHE A 44 -1.72 -10.10 -2.66
N VAL A 45 -2.13 -8.83 -2.59
CA VAL A 45 -1.22 -7.69 -2.73
C VAL A 45 -0.21 -7.67 -1.58
N ALA A 46 -0.66 -7.82 -0.33
CA ALA A 46 0.19 -7.79 0.86
C ALA A 46 1.33 -8.82 0.80
N VAL A 47 1.02 -10.07 0.44
CA VAL A 47 2.02 -11.15 0.34
C VAL A 47 2.90 -11.05 -0.91
N SER A 48 2.50 -10.24 -1.90
CA SER A 48 3.26 -10.04 -3.14
C SER A 48 4.26 -8.89 -3.04
N ILE A 49 4.11 -7.96 -2.09
CA ILE A 49 5.04 -6.84 -1.88
C ILE A 49 6.52 -7.29 -1.76
N PRO A 50 6.89 -8.33 -1.00
CA PRO A 50 8.28 -8.77 -0.90
C PRO A 50 8.90 -9.17 -2.25
N LYS A 51 8.11 -9.61 -3.22
CA LYS A 51 8.61 -9.96 -4.56
C LYS A 51 9.22 -8.74 -5.26
N LEU A 52 8.79 -7.52 -4.93
CA LEU A 52 9.37 -6.30 -5.48
C LEU A 52 10.84 -6.13 -5.09
N ALA A 53 11.30 -6.71 -3.98
CA ALA A 53 12.69 -6.58 -3.54
C ALA A 53 13.67 -7.30 -4.48
N ARG A 54 13.18 -8.28 -5.24
CA ARG A 54 13.91 -9.02 -6.28
C ARG A 54 14.02 -8.24 -7.58
N ALA A 55 13.08 -7.34 -7.86
CA ALA A 55 13.06 -6.61 -9.11
C ALA A 55 14.14 -5.52 -9.13
N GLU A 56 14.97 -5.50 -10.17
CA GLU A 56 16.13 -4.60 -10.28
C GLU A 56 15.74 -3.12 -10.29
N ASN A 57 14.55 -2.81 -10.83
CA ASN A 57 14.01 -1.46 -10.98
C ASN A 57 13.18 -0.99 -9.76
N SER A 58 13.08 -1.79 -8.69
CA SER A 58 12.47 -1.37 -7.42
C SER A 58 13.39 -0.53 -6.54
N PHE A 59 14.40 0.11 -7.13
CA PHE A 59 15.28 1.02 -6.41
C PHE A 59 14.55 2.34 -6.15
N PHE A 60 14.55 2.79 -4.89
CA PHE A 60 14.03 4.09 -4.50
C PHE A 60 15.08 5.16 -4.80
N LYS A 61 14.70 6.21 -5.52
CA LYS A 61 15.57 7.31 -5.88
C LYS A 61 15.15 8.56 -5.11
N ALA A 62 16.04 9.05 -4.26
CA ALA A 62 15.75 10.20 -3.39
C ALA A 62 15.40 11.48 -4.18
N SER A 63 15.96 11.67 -5.39
CA SER A 63 15.70 12.86 -6.20
C SER A 63 14.26 12.99 -6.68
N VAL A 64 13.51 11.89 -6.73
CA VAL A 64 12.09 11.84 -7.14
C VAL A 64 11.18 11.35 -6.01
N GLU A 65 11.75 11.12 -4.83
CA GLU A 65 11.06 10.54 -3.65
C GLU A 65 10.20 9.31 -3.96
N GLY A 66 10.68 8.46 -4.88
CA GLY A 66 9.93 7.31 -5.37
C GLY A 66 10.80 6.26 -6.06
N HIS A 67 10.20 5.12 -6.38
CA HIS A 67 10.84 4.00 -7.07
C HIS A 67 10.82 4.15 -8.60
N LEU A 68 11.87 3.68 -9.28
CA LEU A 68 12.00 3.77 -10.74
C LEU A 68 10.90 3.00 -11.51
N ASN A 69 10.35 1.95 -10.92
CA ASN A 69 9.25 1.18 -11.49
C ASN A 69 7.86 1.64 -11.05
N ASN A 70 7.76 2.82 -10.42
CA ASN A 70 6.53 3.39 -9.91
C ASN A 70 5.83 2.55 -8.83
N CYS A 71 6.51 1.62 -8.16
CA CYS A 71 5.85 0.82 -7.12
C CYS A 71 5.40 1.66 -5.91
N HIS A 72 5.98 2.85 -5.68
CA HIS A 72 5.47 3.85 -4.73
C HIS A 72 3.99 4.22 -4.98
N CYS A 73 3.51 4.18 -6.23
CA CYS A 73 2.11 4.44 -6.57
C CYS A 73 1.15 3.37 -6.00
N LEU A 74 1.66 2.20 -5.60
CA LEU A 74 0.86 1.18 -4.91
C LEU A 74 0.30 1.72 -3.60
N ALA A 75 0.97 2.68 -2.95
CA ALA A 75 0.44 3.34 -1.76
C ALA A 75 -0.94 3.97 -2.03
N LYS A 76 -1.04 4.74 -3.12
CA LYS A 76 -2.30 5.36 -3.52
C LYS A 76 -3.30 4.34 -4.02
N ALA A 77 -2.85 3.38 -4.83
CA ALA A 77 -3.72 2.35 -5.40
C ALA A 77 -4.38 1.48 -4.31
N VAL A 78 -3.61 0.98 -3.35
CA VAL A 78 -4.13 0.15 -2.25
C VAL A 78 -5.15 0.91 -1.42
N ASN A 79 -4.83 2.15 -1.01
CA ASN A 79 -5.74 2.96 -0.19
C ASN A 79 -7.04 3.30 -0.91
N GLN A 80 -6.96 3.75 -2.17
CA GLN A 80 -8.16 4.12 -2.93
C GLN A 80 -9.00 2.90 -3.31
N MET A 81 -8.37 1.79 -3.72
CA MET A 81 -9.07 0.55 -4.05
C MET A 81 -9.73 -0.08 -2.82
N ALA A 82 -9.02 -0.17 -1.69
CA ALA A 82 -9.59 -0.68 -0.45
C ALA A 82 -10.77 0.19 -0.01
N GLY A 83 -10.59 1.52 0.00
CA GLY A 83 -11.65 2.47 0.33
C GLY A 83 -12.88 2.30 -0.55
N ALA A 84 -12.71 2.21 -1.88
CA ALA A 84 -13.84 2.08 -2.79
C ALA A 84 -14.52 0.70 -2.74
N LEU A 85 -13.75 -0.40 -2.67
CA LEU A 85 -14.28 -1.76 -2.64
C LEU A 85 -15.01 -2.06 -1.32
N PHE A 86 -14.42 -1.73 -0.18
CA PHE A 86 -15.05 -1.98 1.12
C PHE A 86 -16.19 -0.99 1.42
N TYR A 87 -16.18 0.19 0.80
CA TYR A 87 -17.35 1.07 0.81
C TYR A 87 -18.52 0.50 0.01
N LEU A 88 -18.25 -0.15 -1.14
CA LEU A 88 -19.28 -0.67 -2.03
C LEU A 88 -19.85 -2.04 -1.59
N HIS A 89 -18.98 -2.92 -1.07
CA HIS A 89 -19.31 -4.32 -0.78
C HIS A 89 -19.19 -4.67 0.71
N GLY A 90 -18.47 -3.87 1.50
CA GLY A 90 -18.20 -4.16 2.91
C GLY A 90 -19.17 -3.46 3.87
N PRO A 91 -19.23 -3.92 5.13
CA PRO A 91 -20.01 -3.29 6.20
C PRO A 91 -19.42 -1.93 6.68
N GLY A 92 -18.50 -1.32 5.93
CA GLY A 92 -17.77 -0.11 6.34
C GLY A 92 -16.54 -0.37 7.21
N ASP A 93 -15.96 -1.57 7.12
CA ASP A 93 -14.80 -2.05 7.87
C ASP A 93 -13.45 -1.76 7.19
N THR A 94 -13.40 -0.73 6.34
CA THR A 94 -12.22 -0.38 5.52
C THR A 94 -10.96 -0.23 6.37
N GLU A 95 -11.08 0.46 7.52
CA GLU A 95 -9.98 0.64 8.47
C GLU A 95 -9.45 -0.72 8.92
N GLN A 96 -10.30 -1.59 9.48
CA GLN A 96 -9.90 -2.91 9.95
C GLN A 96 -9.24 -3.76 8.85
N ARG A 97 -9.77 -3.74 7.62
CA ARG A 97 -9.17 -4.46 6.49
C ARG A 97 -7.80 -3.91 6.10
N LEU A 98 -7.61 -2.59 6.14
CA LEU A 98 -6.29 -1.97 5.90
C LEU A 98 -5.29 -2.26 7.03
N GLN A 99 -5.76 -2.35 8.28
CA GLN A 99 -4.91 -2.76 9.41
C GLN A 99 -4.42 -4.21 9.24
N GLU A 100 -5.30 -5.13 8.84
CA GLU A 100 -4.95 -6.52 8.52
C GLU A 100 -3.98 -6.61 7.34
N PHE A 101 -4.22 -5.83 6.28
CA PHE A 101 -3.31 -5.70 5.15
C PHE A 101 -1.91 -5.26 5.60
N LEU A 102 -1.83 -4.23 6.45
CA LEU A 102 -0.57 -3.70 6.94
C LEU A 102 0.18 -4.73 7.79
N ALA A 103 -0.51 -5.44 8.67
CA ALA A 103 0.08 -6.50 9.49
C ALA A 103 0.65 -7.64 8.63
N LEU A 104 -0.10 -8.08 7.61
CA LEU A 104 0.32 -9.13 6.67
C LEU A 104 1.51 -8.70 5.81
N ALA A 105 1.49 -7.47 5.29
CA ALA A 105 2.57 -6.92 4.49
C ALA A 105 3.85 -6.76 5.33
N SER A 106 3.73 -6.24 6.55
CA SER A 106 4.84 -6.07 7.50
C SER A 106 5.45 -7.42 7.88
N SER A 107 4.62 -8.41 8.24
CA SER A 107 5.07 -9.77 8.53
C SER A 107 5.82 -10.40 7.34
N SER A 108 5.29 -10.22 6.13
CA SER A 108 5.91 -10.75 4.91
C SER A 108 7.25 -10.09 4.61
N LEU A 109 7.41 -8.80 4.87
CA LEU A 109 8.66 -8.06 4.71
C LEU A 109 9.69 -8.37 5.81
N LEU A 110 9.25 -8.58 7.05
CA LEU A 110 10.14 -9.00 8.13
C LEU A 110 10.72 -10.40 7.88
N ARG A 111 9.94 -11.32 7.30
CA ARG A 111 10.43 -12.63 6.85
C ARG A 111 11.50 -12.48 5.76
N LEU A 112 11.26 -11.62 4.76
CA LEU A 112 12.26 -11.31 3.74
C LEU A 112 13.55 -10.73 4.35
N GLY A 113 13.45 -9.95 5.43
CA GLY A 113 14.60 -9.42 6.16
C GLY A 113 15.51 -10.47 6.80
N GLN A 114 15.00 -11.67 7.05
CA GLN A 114 15.75 -12.83 7.57
C GLN A 114 16.37 -13.69 6.46
N GLU A 115 15.98 -13.47 5.20
CA GLU A 115 16.57 -14.18 4.06
C GLU A 115 18.01 -13.70 3.81
N SER A 116 18.91 -14.64 3.55
CA SER A 116 20.33 -14.40 3.28
C SER A 116 20.69 -14.47 1.79
N GLU A 117 19.71 -14.77 0.93
CA GLU A 117 19.87 -14.84 -0.53
C GLU A 117 20.06 -13.43 -1.11
N LYS A 118 21.26 -13.15 -1.62
CA LYS A 118 21.65 -11.81 -2.11
C LYS A 118 20.73 -11.25 -3.21
N GLU A 119 20.17 -12.11 -4.06
CA GLU A 119 19.21 -11.70 -5.10
C GLU A 119 17.83 -11.38 -4.51
N ALA A 120 17.41 -12.10 -3.47
CA ALA A 120 16.14 -11.85 -2.78
C ALA A 120 16.12 -10.53 -2.00
N VAL A 121 17.26 -10.14 -1.43
CA VAL A 121 17.39 -8.94 -0.58
C VAL A 121 17.95 -7.71 -1.28
N ARG A 122 18.14 -7.75 -2.61
CA ARG A 122 18.83 -6.70 -3.38
C ARG A 122 18.25 -5.29 -3.12
N ASN A 123 16.94 -5.14 -3.21
CA ASN A 123 16.25 -3.85 -3.03
C ASN A 123 15.36 -3.82 -1.77
N ARG A 124 15.67 -4.64 -0.75
CA ARG A 124 14.81 -4.77 0.46
C ARG A 124 14.53 -3.43 1.14
N GLU A 125 15.55 -2.57 1.24
CA GLU A 125 15.46 -1.29 1.93
C GLU A 125 14.51 -0.35 1.19
N SER A 126 14.58 -0.34 -0.15
CA SER A 126 13.64 0.44 -0.97
C SER A 126 12.21 -0.05 -0.81
N VAL A 127 11.98 -1.36 -0.69
CA VAL A 127 10.62 -1.91 -0.50
C VAL A 127 10.08 -1.62 0.90
N TYR A 128 10.92 -1.52 1.94
CA TYR A 128 10.46 -1.08 3.26
C TYR A 128 9.88 0.34 3.23
N LEU A 129 10.44 1.23 2.42
CA LEU A 129 9.91 2.59 2.23
C LEU A 129 8.51 2.58 1.60
N LEU A 130 8.12 1.50 0.91
CA LEU A 130 6.76 1.38 0.38
C LEU A 130 5.71 1.28 1.50
N LEU A 131 6.02 0.61 2.61
CA LEU A 131 5.12 0.56 3.77
C LEU A 131 4.88 1.95 4.36
N ASP A 132 5.96 2.72 4.49
CA ASP A 132 5.88 4.12 4.96
C ASP A 132 5.00 4.96 4.02
N LYS A 133 5.19 4.83 2.69
CA LYS A 133 4.32 5.51 1.71
C LYS A 133 2.86 5.07 1.79
N ILE A 134 2.58 3.77 1.99
CA ILE A 134 1.20 3.25 2.15
C ILE A 134 0.52 3.91 3.36
N VAL A 135 1.21 4.04 4.48
CA VAL A 135 0.66 4.63 5.71
C VAL A 135 0.49 6.14 5.57
N GLN A 136 1.46 6.85 4.98
CA GLN A 136 1.37 8.31 4.76
C GLN A 136 0.22 8.71 3.82
N GLU A 137 -0.09 7.89 2.82
CA GLU A 137 -1.16 8.15 1.86
C GLU A 137 -2.55 7.76 2.42
N SER A 138 -2.59 6.96 3.48
CA SER A 138 -3.84 6.43 4.02
C SER A 138 -4.47 7.38 5.06
N PRO A 139 -5.76 7.73 4.94
CA PRO A 139 -6.48 8.38 6.04
C PRO A 139 -6.90 7.39 7.14
N PHE A 140 -6.73 6.08 6.93
CA PHE A 140 -7.19 5.02 7.83
C PHE A 140 -6.05 4.36 8.63
N LEU A 141 -4.80 4.56 8.21
CA LEU A 141 -3.62 3.99 8.88
C LEU A 141 -2.87 5.08 9.62
N THR A 142 -2.33 4.73 10.79
CA THR A 142 -1.52 5.64 11.61
C THR A 142 -0.09 5.15 11.73
N MET A 143 0.83 6.09 12.00
CA MET A 143 2.23 5.75 12.26
C MET A 143 2.40 4.89 13.52
N ASP A 144 1.55 5.07 14.53
CA ASP A 144 1.56 4.25 15.74
C ASP A 144 1.23 2.77 15.43
N LEU A 145 0.28 2.54 14.51
CA LEU A 145 -0.03 1.19 14.05
C LEU A 145 1.13 0.59 13.25
N LEU A 146 1.77 1.39 12.40
CA LEU A 146 2.97 0.94 11.68
C LEU A 146 4.08 0.50 12.65
N GLU A 147 4.38 1.30 13.67
CA GLU A 147 5.40 0.99 14.68
C GLU A 147 5.10 -0.32 15.42
N SER A 148 3.82 -0.61 15.68
CA SER A 148 3.40 -1.85 16.33
C SER A 148 3.67 -3.11 15.48
N CYS A 149 3.67 -2.97 14.14
CA CYS A 149 3.84 -4.07 13.20
C CYS A 149 5.24 -4.13 12.57
N PHE A 150 5.92 -2.99 12.47
CA PHE A 150 7.18 -2.82 11.78
C PHE A 150 8.05 -1.73 12.45
N PRO A 151 9.22 -2.07 13.02
CA PRO A 151 10.04 -1.11 13.75
C PRO A 151 10.53 0.06 12.88
N TYR A 152 10.27 1.30 13.30
CA TYR A 152 10.68 2.51 12.57
C TYR A 152 12.20 2.63 12.41
N ALA A 153 12.97 1.99 13.28
CA ALA A 153 14.43 1.89 13.14
C ALA A 153 14.84 1.27 11.79
N LEU A 154 14.08 0.30 11.27
CA LEU A 154 14.34 -0.32 9.96
C LEU A 154 14.08 0.68 8.82
N LEU A 155 12.99 1.44 8.90
CA LEU A 155 12.66 2.49 7.92
C LEU A 155 13.71 3.60 7.91
N ARG A 156 14.13 4.05 9.09
CA ARG A 156 15.19 5.07 9.23
C ARG A 156 16.51 4.61 8.61
N ASN A 157 16.89 3.36 8.84
CA ASN A 157 18.09 2.78 8.24
C ASN A 157 17.96 2.66 6.73
N ALA A 158 16.80 2.23 6.23
CA ALA A 158 16.51 2.15 4.80
C ALA A 158 16.61 3.52 4.12
N TYR A 159 15.99 4.57 4.70
CA TYR A 159 16.12 5.93 4.21
C TYR A 159 17.59 6.38 4.16
N ASN A 160 18.35 6.19 5.24
CA ASN A 160 19.76 6.57 5.28
C ASN A 160 20.59 5.88 4.18
N SER A 161 20.37 4.57 3.97
CA SER A 161 21.05 3.81 2.93
C SER A 161 20.73 4.33 1.52
N VAL A 162 19.45 4.54 1.22
CA VAL A 162 19.00 4.99 -0.10
C VAL A 162 19.47 6.42 -0.40
N TYR A 163 19.40 7.33 0.58
CA TYR A 163 19.90 8.69 0.42
C TYR A 163 21.42 8.72 0.20
N LYS A 164 22.19 7.90 0.93
CA LYS A 164 23.64 7.78 0.71
C LYS A 164 24.00 7.23 -0.67
N GLN A 165 23.20 6.31 -1.19
CA GLN A 165 23.41 5.73 -2.53
C GLN A 165 23.07 6.72 -3.65
N THR A 166 22.16 7.68 -3.41
CA THR A 166 21.77 8.69 -4.42
C THR A 166 22.76 9.85 -4.53
N VAL A 167 23.61 10.07 -3.50
CA VAL A 167 24.62 11.15 -3.47
C VAL A 167 25.95 10.72 -4.12
N LYS A 168 26.11 9.44 -4.46
CA LYS A 168 27.23 8.95 -5.27
C LYS A 168 26.89 8.98 -6.76
#